data_AF-A0A7S4S1B7-F1
#
_entry.id   AF-A0A7S4S1B7-F1
#
_cell.length_a   1.000
_cell.length_b   1.000
_cell.length_c   1.000
_cell.angle_alpha   90.00
_cell.angle_beta   90.00
_cell.angle_gamma   90.00
#
_symmetry.space_group_name_H-M   'P 1'
#
loop_
_entity.id
_entity.type
_entity.pdbx_description
1 polymer ?
#
loop_
_entity_poly.entity_id
_entity_poly.type
_entity_poly.pdbx_seq_one_letter_code
_entity_poly.pdbx_strand_id
1 'polypeptide(L)'
;SRGGGEGGDSPARQPCSPFAPAASWMPRRARAKNAAAAPRTEVLAVFCYGTLRADYSPSGDRWGVVQEFDARWQVCTVRGFRLFQQDGSFYPLAVKTGHDGDILVGTLLQFPDKRTATSAIGRCDSVEGFSPQRRTDGLYQREVVEVQLPEGSVLAYVYHQPMPEAPVRHFPGGDWLELDGPRQPEAQPVGDPMAALMAGGRRRATFGFGSNSVRQLRGRVGDQSLRGYPARVAGQVLAFAGPNRTWAHGEDAAPGGTATLVPRRGSVALGTVAFLEEEQLWQLDRYEGVPHVYDRREFAAEVLVGGEWRRTAAIAYIKQDSAEWYPPSEAYCCAVLRNVRGSFPAVRSLELRDCSGKLRGEWWHPGPAGLGLGAFLFELGVRKREPWRLPRDIGLAKDRLAGAGIAGTVAALARALDPGTALDASRAFDREELAIAGRLLADAGEDGESSDDDAQAERSPWSERERTGRPCPRGDHVEPRRSLPRPGPAPDAAPPRGIPSGA
;
A
#
# COMPACT_ATOMS: atom_id res chain seq x y z
N SER A 1 20.69 -33.26 -65.19
CA SER A 1 22.04 -32.69 -65.42
C SER A 1 22.84 -32.90 -64.13
N ARG A 2 23.65 -33.97 -64.05
CA ARG A 2 25.14 -33.98 -63.92
C ARG A 2 25.65 -33.14 -62.72
N GLY A 3 26.47 -33.59 -61.77
CA GLY A 3 27.25 -34.80 -61.42
C GLY A 3 27.71 -34.59 -59.95
N GLY A 4 28.31 -35.49 -59.16
CA GLY A 4 29.33 -36.52 -59.44
C GLY A 4 30.68 -36.09 -58.81
N GLY A 5 31.24 -36.90 -57.89
CA GLY A 5 32.62 -36.85 -57.35
C GLY A 5 32.69 -36.48 -55.86
N GLU A 6 32.94 -37.36 -54.88
CA GLU A 6 34.11 -38.24 -54.58
C GLU A 6 35.48 -37.54 -54.41
N GLY A 7 36.03 -37.69 -53.20
CA GLY A 7 37.44 -38.08 -52.96
C GLY A 7 38.49 -36.97 -52.80
N GLY A 8 39.27 -37.02 -51.71
CA GLY A 8 40.57 -36.32 -51.63
C GLY A 8 41.13 -36.09 -50.22
N ASP A 9 42.10 -36.92 -49.84
CA ASP A 9 42.83 -37.00 -48.58
C ASP A 9 43.86 -35.86 -48.29
N SER A 10 44.13 -35.70 -46.98
CA SER A 10 45.45 -35.43 -46.35
C SER A 10 46.04 -33.99 -46.31
N PRO A 11 47.05 -33.69 -45.45
CA PRO A 11 46.93 -33.48 -44.00
C PRO A 11 47.72 -32.22 -43.50
N ALA A 12 47.85 -32.08 -42.18
CA ALA A 12 48.86 -31.30 -41.45
C ALA A 12 48.58 -29.82 -41.16
N ARG A 13 48.44 -29.49 -39.87
CA ARG A 13 49.48 -28.85 -39.03
C ARG A 13 48.87 -28.43 -37.69
N GLN A 14 49.18 -29.18 -36.64
CA GLN A 14 49.02 -28.75 -35.25
C GLN A 14 50.16 -27.76 -34.90
N PRO A 15 49.86 -26.64 -34.22
CA PRO A 15 50.88 -25.82 -33.60
C PRO A 15 51.27 -26.34 -32.21
N CYS A 16 52.56 -26.14 -31.92
CA CYS A 16 53.28 -26.44 -30.71
C CYS A 16 52.60 -25.93 -29.42
N SER A 17 52.61 -26.77 -28.38
CA SER A 17 52.52 -26.34 -26.98
C SER A 17 53.69 -26.96 -26.21
N PRO A 18 54.60 -26.18 -25.61
CA PRO A 18 55.66 -26.71 -24.77
C PRO A 18 55.21 -26.73 -23.29
N PHE A 19 55.32 -27.89 -22.65
CA PHE A 19 55.98 -28.13 -21.36
C PHE A 19 55.44 -29.41 -20.70
N ALA A 20 56.40 -30.26 -20.35
CA ALA A 20 56.24 -31.61 -19.83
C ALA A 20 55.77 -31.64 -18.35
N PRO A 21 55.26 -32.79 -17.87
CA PRO A 21 54.60 -32.91 -16.58
C PRO A 21 55.58 -33.25 -15.44
N ALA A 22 55.39 -32.62 -14.28
CA ALA A 22 56.04 -33.03 -13.04
C ALA A 22 55.17 -34.04 -12.28
N ALA A 23 55.74 -35.24 -12.14
CA ALA A 23 55.59 -36.23 -11.08
C ALA A 23 54.37 -36.16 -10.12
N SER A 24 53.46 -37.12 -10.31
CA SER A 24 53.08 -38.14 -9.31
C SER A 24 53.15 -37.75 -7.83
N TRP A 25 52.03 -37.23 -7.30
CA TRP A 25 51.59 -37.47 -5.92
C TRP A 25 50.14 -37.94 -5.94
N MET A 26 49.92 -39.26 -5.93
CA MET A 26 48.63 -39.83 -5.57
C MET A 26 48.53 -39.85 -4.03
N PRO A 27 47.60 -39.10 -3.40
CA PRO A 27 47.20 -39.45 -2.05
C PRO A 27 46.42 -40.76 -2.13
N ARG A 28 46.98 -41.79 -1.47
CA ARG A 28 46.33 -43.06 -1.17
C ARG A 28 44.86 -42.82 -0.81
N ARG A 29 43.93 -43.43 -1.55
CA ARG A 29 42.52 -43.52 -1.18
C ARG A 29 42.43 -44.23 0.18
N ALA A 30 42.40 -43.44 1.25
CA ALA A 30 42.00 -43.91 2.55
C ALA A 30 40.53 -44.33 2.44
N ARG A 31 40.31 -45.63 2.56
CA ARG A 31 38.99 -46.24 2.68
C ARG A 31 38.36 -45.66 3.95
N ALA A 32 37.51 -44.64 3.79
CA ALA A 32 36.79 -44.01 4.89
C ALA A 32 35.93 -45.09 5.54
N LYS A 33 36.40 -45.58 6.71
CA LYS A 33 35.60 -46.40 7.61
C LYS A 33 34.38 -45.56 7.96
N ASN A 34 33.18 -46.13 7.80
CA ASN A 34 31.90 -45.57 8.23
C ASN A 34 32.03 -45.06 9.67
N ALA A 35 32.33 -43.78 9.84
CA ALA A 35 32.16 -43.09 11.10
C ALA A 35 30.65 -43.03 11.30
N ALA A 36 30.16 -43.70 12.35
CA ALA A 36 28.77 -43.58 12.76
C ALA A 36 28.44 -42.09 12.84
N ALA A 37 27.50 -41.64 12.00
CA ALA A 37 27.08 -40.24 11.97
C ALA A 37 26.64 -39.88 13.40
N ALA A 38 27.32 -38.93 14.02
CA ALA A 38 26.90 -38.40 15.31
C ALA A 38 25.41 -38.02 15.23
N PRO A 39 24.63 -38.25 16.29
CA PRO A 39 23.22 -37.87 16.30
C PRO A 39 23.11 -36.41 15.91
N ARG A 40 22.36 -36.13 14.83
CA ARG A 40 22.12 -34.76 14.38
C ARG A 40 21.32 -34.05 15.46
N THR A 41 21.94 -33.11 16.15
CA THR A 41 21.23 -32.20 17.05
C THR A 41 20.11 -31.54 16.27
N GLU A 42 18.89 -31.72 16.76
CA GLU A 42 17.71 -31.13 16.15
C GLU A 42 17.70 -29.62 16.41
N VAL A 43 17.56 -28.81 15.36
CA VAL A 43 17.58 -27.35 15.42
C VAL A 43 16.14 -26.85 15.40
N LEU A 44 15.71 -26.19 16.48
CA LEU A 44 14.33 -25.73 16.68
C LEU A 44 14.21 -24.20 16.77
N ALA A 45 15.30 -23.46 16.61
CA ALA A 45 15.32 -22.00 16.71
C ALA A 45 15.63 -21.34 15.36
N VAL A 46 15.24 -20.07 15.22
CA VAL A 46 15.50 -19.26 14.01
C VAL A 46 16.12 -17.93 14.41
N PHE A 47 17.28 -17.61 13.84
CA PHE A 47 17.91 -16.29 13.94
C PHE A 47 17.39 -15.37 12.83
N CYS A 48 16.84 -14.22 13.22
CA CYS A 48 16.22 -13.25 12.30
C CYS A 48 16.92 -11.89 12.40
N TYR A 49 17.28 -11.29 11.28
CA TYR A 49 18.02 -10.00 11.22
C TYR A 49 17.32 -8.92 10.37
N GLY A 50 16.21 -9.27 9.71
CA GLY A 50 15.44 -8.40 8.82
C GLY A 50 13.98 -8.24 9.25
N THR A 51 13.06 -8.36 8.30
CA THR A 51 11.60 -8.17 8.55
C THR A 51 10.96 -9.27 9.43
N LEU A 52 11.65 -10.40 9.62
CA LEU A 52 11.30 -11.46 10.58
C LEU A 52 11.78 -11.17 12.01
N ARG A 53 12.51 -10.08 12.25
CA ARG A 53 12.93 -9.70 13.61
C ARG A 53 11.74 -9.47 14.51
N ALA A 54 11.81 -9.99 15.73
CA ALA A 54 10.75 -9.79 16.71
C ALA A 54 10.68 -8.35 17.25
N ASP A 55 11.74 -7.57 17.09
CA ASP A 55 11.81 -6.14 17.42
C ASP A 55 11.65 -5.24 16.17
N TYR A 56 11.18 -5.80 15.04
CA TYR A 56 10.94 -5.00 13.82
C TYR A 56 9.90 -3.89 14.05
N SER A 57 8.91 -4.12 14.92
CA SER A 57 7.87 -3.16 15.28
C SER A 57 7.39 -3.39 16.71
N PRO A 58 6.63 -2.45 17.33
CA PRO A 58 6.03 -2.67 18.65
C PRO A 58 5.11 -3.91 18.73
N SER A 59 4.59 -4.35 17.58
CA SER A 59 3.73 -5.55 17.46
C SER A 59 4.47 -6.84 17.13
N GLY A 60 5.81 -6.81 17.01
CA GLY A 60 6.60 -7.97 16.62
C GLY A 60 7.15 -7.88 15.19
N ASP A 61 7.34 -9.05 14.58
CA ASP A 61 7.77 -9.18 13.20
C ASP A 61 6.69 -8.77 12.19
N ARG A 62 7.09 -8.48 10.95
CA ARG A 62 6.17 -8.03 9.89
C ARG A 62 5.19 -9.11 9.44
N TRP A 63 5.52 -10.38 9.66
CA TRP A 63 4.86 -11.53 9.03
C TRP A 63 3.95 -12.29 9.99
N GLY A 64 3.91 -11.85 11.26
CA GLY A 64 3.10 -12.41 12.32
C GLY A 64 3.67 -13.69 12.93
N VAL A 65 4.89 -14.11 12.59
CA VAL A 65 5.48 -15.37 13.06
C VAL A 65 5.60 -15.40 14.59
N VAL A 66 5.98 -14.29 15.20
CA VAL A 66 6.13 -14.18 16.65
C VAL A 66 4.79 -14.39 17.35
N GLN A 67 3.75 -13.71 16.89
CA GLN A 67 2.42 -13.78 17.48
C GLN A 67 1.69 -15.09 17.17
N GLU A 68 1.76 -15.57 15.93
CA GLU A 68 1.08 -16.78 15.45
C GLU A 68 1.58 -18.03 16.17
N PHE A 69 2.87 -18.09 16.52
CA PHE A 69 3.51 -19.27 17.10
C PHE A 69 3.97 -19.10 18.55
N ASP A 70 3.54 -18.03 19.22
CA ASP A 70 3.90 -17.70 20.61
C ASP A 70 5.44 -17.76 20.84
N ALA A 71 6.18 -17.17 19.90
CA ALA A 71 7.64 -17.25 19.91
C ALA A 71 8.21 -16.35 21.01
N ARG A 72 9.08 -16.92 21.84
CA ARG A 72 9.95 -16.15 22.73
C ARG A 72 11.15 -15.66 21.94
N TRP A 73 11.67 -14.50 22.32
CA TRP A 73 12.80 -13.94 21.62
C TRP A 73 13.73 -13.12 22.50
N GLN A 74 14.95 -12.97 22.03
CA GLN A 74 15.97 -12.10 22.62
C GLN A 74 16.95 -11.62 21.55
N VAL A 75 17.57 -10.47 21.79
CA VAL A 75 18.62 -9.91 20.92
C VAL A 75 19.88 -10.75 21.03
N CYS A 76 20.54 -10.99 19.91
CA CYS A 76 21.68 -11.89 19.80
C CYS A 76 22.52 -11.57 18.56
N THR A 77 23.66 -12.26 18.42
CA THR A 77 24.55 -12.06 17.27
C THR A 77 24.99 -13.37 16.62
N VAL A 78 25.34 -13.30 15.34
CA VAL A 78 25.95 -14.38 14.57
C VAL A 78 27.23 -13.85 13.91
N ARG A 79 28.28 -14.69 13.84
CA ARG A 79 29.55 -14.35 13.20
C ARG A 79 29.63 -14.93 11.78
N GLY A 80 30.45 -14.33 10.92
CA GLY A 80 30.69 -14.79 9.55
C GLY A 80 29.71 -14.28 8.51
N PHE A 81 28.94 -13.23 8.84
CA PHE A 81 27.95 -12.64 7.94
C PHE A 81 28.07 -11.11 7.93
N ARG A 82 27.86 -10.51 6.75
CA ARG A 82 27.67 -9.07 6.58
C ARG A 82 26.24 -8.77 6.18
N LEU A 83 25.78 -7.59 6.55
CA LEU A 83 24.42 -7.14 6.29
C LEU A 83 24.38 -6.06 5.21
N PHE A 84 23.50 -6.25 4.25
CA PHE A 84 23.28 -5.33 3.13
C PHE A 84 21.80 -5.07 2.92
N GLN A 85 21.49 -4.03 2.14
CA GLN A 85 20.16 -3.77 1.62
C GLN A 85 20.31 -3.27 0.19
N GLN A 86 19.62 -3.91 -0.76
CA GLN A 86 19.57 -3.42 -2.13
C GLN A 86 18.75 -2.14 -2.21
N ASP A 87 19.21 -1.17 -3.00
CA ASP A 87 18.48 0.08 -3.20
C ASP A 87 17.05 -0.19 -3.70
N GLY A 88 16.06 0.45 -3.05
CA GLY A 88 14.63 0.23 -3.34
C GLY A 88 14.02 -1.04 -2.74
N SER A 89 14.81 -1.92 -2.10
CA SER A 89 14.27 -3.02 -1.31
C SER A 89 13.83 -2.54 0.07
N PHE A 90 12.72 -3.05 0.58
CA PHE A 90 12.23 -2.76 1.95
C PHE A 90 12.79 -3.73 3.01
N TYR A 91 13.62 -4.69 2.62
CA TYR A 91 14.17 -5.73 3.48
C TYR A 91 15.68 -5.86 3.28
N PRO A 92 16.43 -6.25 4.32
CA PRO A 92 17.86 -6.45 4.20
C PRO A 92 18.17 -7.89 3.76
N LEU A 93 19.42 -8.14 3.41
CA LEU A 93 19.96 -9.45 3.09
C LEU A 93 21.29 -9.66 3.83
N ALA A 94 21.43 -10.81 4.48
CA ALA A 94 22.72 -11.23 5.02
C ALA A 94 23.51 -12.00 3.95
N VAL A 95 24.81 -11.74 3.87
CA VAL A 95 25.75 -12.46 3.00
C VAL A 95 26.75 -13.18 3.87
N LYS A 96 26.90 -14.48 3.68
CA LYS A 96 27.90 -15.28 4.37
C LYS A 96 29.29 -14.96 3.82
N THR A 97 30.18 -14.49 4.68
CA THR A 97 31.56 -14.15 4.33
C THR A 97 32.57 -15.17 4.85
N GLY A 98 32.23 -15.88 5.93
CA GLY A 98 33.13 -16.82 6.62
C GLY A 98 34.22 -16.13 7.45
N HIS A 99 34.18 -14.81 7.61
CA HIS A 99 35.11 -14.07 8.48
C HIS A 99 34.52 -13.87 9.88
N ASP A 100 35.17 -14.39 10.92
CA ASP A 100 34.69 -14.31 12.31
C ASP A 100 34.52 -12.88 12.85
N GLY A 101 35.20 -11.91 12.24
CA GLY A 101 35.07 -10.49 12.56
C GLY A 101 33.82 -9.82 11.98
N ASP A 102 33.18 -10.43 10.97
CA ASP A 102 31.92 -9.93 10.44
C ASP A 102 30.78 -10.39 11.35
N ILE A 103 30.01 -9.44 11.87
CA ILE A 103 28.94 -9.67 12.84
C ILE A 103 27.60 -9.33 12.19
N LEU A 104 26.59 -10.13 12.52
CA LEU A 104 25.20 -9.91 12.17
C LEU A 104 24.38 -9.87 13.46
N VAL A 105 23.63 -8.80 13.66
CA VAL A 105 22.80 -8.56 14.84
C VAL A 105 21.34 -8.83 14.49
N GLY A 106 20.62 -9.48 15.40
CA GLY A 106 19.22 -9.84 15.19
C GLY A 106 18.56 -10.40 16.43
N THR A 107 17.41 -11.03 16.25
CA THR A 107 16.66 -11.70 17.31
C THR A 107 16.66 -13.21 17.10
N LEU A 108 16.87 -13.97 18.17
CA LEU A 108 16.68 -15.42 18.19
C LEU A 108 15.23 -15.71 18.53
N LEU A 109 14.52 -16.41 17.66
CA LEU A 109 13.17 -16.92 17.92
C LEU A 109 13.26 -18.34 18.46
N GLN A 110 12.62 -18.57 19.61
CA GLN A 110 12.48 -19.87 20.27
C GLN A 110 11.00 -20.18 20.48
N PHE A 111 10.59 -21.40 20.17
CA PHE A 111 9.19 -21.80 20.20
C PHE A 111 8.89 -22.73 21.39
N PRO A 112 7.64 -22.77 21.88
CA PRO A 112 7.28 -23.53 23.09
C PRO A 112 7.57 -25.02 23.01
N ASP A 113 7.42 -25.61 21.82
CA ASP A 113 7.60 -27.03 21.58
C ASP A 113 8.04 -27.33 20.14
N LYS A 114 8.48 -28.56 19.91
CA LYS A 114 8.99 -29.05 18.62
C LYS A 114 7.97 -28.94 17.48
N ARG A 115 6.69 -29.22 17.73
CA ARG A 115 5.65 -29.16 16.69
C ARG A 115 5.41 -27.72 16.26
N THR A 116 5.32 -26.81 17.24
CA THR A 116 5.20 -25.37 17.01
C THR A 116 6.42 -24.84 16.27
N ALA A 117 7.63 -25.21 16.71
CA ALA A 117 8.88 -24.85 16.02
C ALA A 117 8.90 -25.33 14.56
N THR A 118 8.51 -26.58 14.29
CA THR A 118 8.48 -27.12 12.93
C THR A 118 7.53 -26.33 12.03
N SER A 119 6.36 -25.95 12.56
CA SER A 119 5.35 -25.19 11.83
C SER A 119 5.82 -23.76 11.56
N ALA A 120 6.41 -23.10 12.57
CA ALA A 120 6.97 -21.77 12.46
C ALA A 120 8.15 -21.71 11.47
N ILE A 121 9.03 -22.71 11.49
CA ILE A 121 10.13 -22.83 10.52
C ILE A 121 9.58 -22.98 9.10
N GLY A 122 8.53 -23.79 8.90
CA GLY A 122 7.85 -23.89 7.60
C GLY A 122 7.18 -22.58 7.16
N ARG A 123 6.69 -21.77 8.11
CA ARG A 123 6.20 -20.42 7.83
C ARG A 123 7.32 -19.50 7.38
N CYS A 124 8.46 -19.50 8.09
CA CYS A 124 9.64 -18.73 7.69
C CYS A 124 10.16 -19.16 6.31
N ASP A 125 10.21 -20.47 6.02
CA ASP A 125 10.57 -21.00 4.70
C ASP A 125 9.68 -20.41 3.59
N SER A 126 8.38 -20.31 3.86
CA SER A 126 7.41 -19.73 2.92
C SER A 126 7.59 -18.22 2.73
N VAL A 127 7.96 -17.49 3.79
CA VAL A 127 8.24 -16.05 3.75
C VAL A 127 9.51 -15.76 2.95
N GLU A 128 10.56 -16.53 3.19
CA GLU A 128 11.90 -16.34 2.58
C GLU A 128 12.05 -17.07 1.24
N GLY A 129 11.00 -17.77 0.78
CA GLY A 129 11.02 -18.53 -0.48
C GLY A 129 12.06 -19.67 -0.47
N PHE A 130 12.39 -20.22 0.70
CA PHE A 130 13.31 -21.34 0.83
C PHE A 130 12.57 -22.68 0.65
N SER A 131 13.18 -23.61 -0.08
CA SER A 131 12.71 -24.99 -0.18
C SER A 131 13.74 -25.97 0.40
N PRO A 132 13.38 -26.79 1.40
CA PRO A 132 14.31 -27.78 1.96
C PRO A 132 14.70 -28.88 0.95
N GLN A 133 13.88 -29.12 -0.08
CA GLN A 133 14.16 -30.05 -1.17
C GLN A 133 15.06 -29.44 -2.25
N ARG A 134 15.05 -28.11 -2.40
CA ARG A 134 15.84 -27.37 -3.39
C ARG A 134 16.59 -26.22 -2.73
N ARG A 135 17.59 -26.57 -1.93
CA ARG A 135 18.28 -25.66 -1.00
C ARG A 135 18.94 -24.45 -1.69
N THR A 136 19.16 -24.51 -2.99
CA THR A 136 19.83 -23.50 -3.80
C THR A 136 18.91 -22.76 -4.78
N ASP A 137 17.66 -23.20 -4.94
CA ASP A 137 16.76 -22.71 -6.00
C ASP A 137 15.84 -21.58 -5.53
N GLY A 138 15.95 -21.17 -4.25
CA GLY A 138 15.20 -20.09 -3.64
C GLY A 138 15.95 -18.76 -3.65
N LEU A 139 15.22 -17.67 -3.38
CA LEU A 139 15.82 -16.33 -3.19
C LEU A 139 16.81 -16.33 -2.02
N TYR A 140 16.45 -17.05 -0.95
CA TYR A 140 17.30 -17.26 0.22
C TYR A 140 17.76 -18.71 0.32
N GLN A 141 18.98 -18.87 0.85
CA GLN A 141 19.55 -20.12 1.33
C GLN A 141 19.35 -20.19 2.85
N ARG A 142 19.31 -21.41 3.42
CA ARG A 142 19.18 -21.61 4.87
C ARG A 142 20.32 -22.47 5.41
N GLU A 143 20.93 -22.00 6.49
CA GLU A 143 22.03 -22.69 7.15
C GLU A 143 21.80 -22.77 8.67
N VAL A 144 22.44 -23.76 9.32
CA VAL A 144 22.52 -23.84 10.78
C VAL A 144 23.74 -23.08 11.25
N VAL A 145 23.54 -22.10 12.13
CA VAL A 145 24.60 -21.27 12.71
C VAL A 145 24.59 -21.36 14.22
N GLU A 146 25.75 -21.09 14.82
CA GLU A 146 25.87 -20.88 16.26
C GLU A 146 25.58 -19.40 16.58
N VAL A 147 24.45 -19.17 17.24
CA VAL A 147 24.00 -17.85 17.69
C VAL A 147 24.59 -17.56 19.06
N GLN A 148 25.24 -16.41 19.20
CA GLN A 148 25.84 -15.94 20.45
C GLN A 148 24.83 -15.13 21.25
N LEU A 149 24.59 -15.58 22.48
CA LEU A 149 23.74 -15.00 23.50
C LEU A 149 24.60 -14.46 24.66
N PRO A 150 24.07 -13.60 25.55
CA PRO A 150 24.82 -13.15 26.72
C PRO A 150 25.29 -14.31 27.63
N GLU A 151 24.46 -15.35 27.78
CA GLU A 151 24.73 -16.50 28.67
C GLU A 151 25.23 -17.76 27.95
N GLY A 152 25.63 -17.68 26.67
CA GLY A 152 26.17 -18.82 25.93
C GLY A 152 25.85 -18.82 24.44
N SER A 153 25.70 -20.00 23.85
CA SER A 153 25.38 -20.14 22.43
C SER A 153 24.32 -21.20 22.17
N VAL A 154 23.62 -21.07 21.04
CA VAL A 154 22.58 -22.01 20.60
C VAL A 154 22.60 -22.17 19.09
N LEU A 155 22.31 -23.38 18.60
CA LEU A 155 22.16 -23.62 17.17
C LEU A 155 20.80 -23.11 16.68
N ALA A 156 20.79 -22.33 15.61
CA ALA A 156 19.58 -21.81 14.98
C ALA A 156 19.69 -21.83 13.45
N TYR A 157 18.55 -21.79 12.77
CA TYR A 157 18.52 -21.53 11.33
C TYR A 157 18.69 -20.04 11.05
N VAL A 158 19.47 -19.70 10.03
CA VAL A 158 19.54 -18.35 9.44
C VAL A 158 19.27 -18.43 7.94
N TYR A 159 18.53 -17.46 7.41
CA TYR A 159 18.31 -17.30 5.97
C TYR A 159 19.34 -16.30 5.44
N HIS A 160 19.97 -16.54 4.30
CA HIS A 160 20.96 -15.63 3.73
C HIS A 160 20.96 -15.70 2.21
N GLN A 161 21.59 -14.73 1.55
CA GLN A 161 21.70 -14.69 0.08
C GLN A 161 23.17 -14.74 -0.35
N PRO A 162 23.46 -15.15 -1.59
CA PRO A 162 24.72 -14.78 -2.22
C PRO A 162 24.82 -13.25 -2.34
N MET A 163 26.03 -12.72 -2.46
CA MET A 163 26.24 -11.29 -2.70
C MET A 163 25.55 -10.90 -4.02
N PRO A 164 24.60 -9.95 -4.03
CA PRO A 164 23.98 -9.49 -5.26
C PRO A 164 24.99 -8.72 -6.12
N GLU A 165 24.81 -8.76 -7.44
CA GLU A 165 25.60 -7.94 -8.38
C GLU A 165 25.15 -6.47 -8.39
N ALA A 166 23.92 -6.19 -7.94
CA ALA A 166 23.35 -4.85 -7.87
C ALA A 166 24.01 -3.99 -6.77
N PRO A 167 23.98 -2.66 -6.90
CA PRO A 167 24.37 -1.76 -5.82
C PRO A 167 23.61 -2.05 -4.53
N VAL A 168 24.34 -2.07 -3.41
CA VAL A 168 23.80 -2.33 -2.08
C VAL A 168 24.32 -1.32 -1.06
N ARG A 169 23.46 -0.93 -0.12
CA ARG A 169 23.83 -0.28 1.13
C ARG A 169 24.40 -1.32 2.09
N HIS A 170 25.56 -1.06 2.68
CA HIS A 170 26.19 -1.90 3.71
C HIS A 170 25.87 -1.39 5.11
N PHE A 171 25.67 -2.29 6.07
CA PHE A 171 25.46 -2.00 7.49
C PHE A 171 26.65 -2.53 8.31
N PRO A 172 27.66 -1.68 8.59
CA PRO A 172 28.93 -2.14 9.19
C PRO A 172 28.78 -2.76 10.58
N GLY A 173 27.79 -2.30 11.36
CA GLY A 173 27.48 -2.86 12.68
C GLY A 173 26.75 -4.19 12.64
N GLY A 174 26.33 -4.64 11.45
CA GLY A 174 25.55 -5.87 11.28
C GLY A 174 24.09 -5.77 11.74
N ASP A 175 23.65 -4.60 12.20
CA ASP A 175 22.29 -4.36 12.68
C ASP A 175 21.50 -3.54 11.65
N TRP A 176 20.39 -4.10 11.18
CA TRP A 176 19.51 -3.42 10.23
C TRP A 176 18.75 -2.24 10.85
N LEU A 177 18.39 -2.35 12.13
CA LEU A 177 17.62 -1.36 12.87
C LEU A 177 18.50 -0.27 13.47
N GLU A 178 19.82 -0.46 13.43
CA GLU A 178 20.81 0.60 13.64
C GLU A 178 20.83 1.54 12.42
N LEU A 179 19.70 2.20 12.16
CA LEU A 179 19.63 3.26 11.16
C LEU A 179 20.25 4.53 11.74
N ASP A 180 21.48 4.83 11.31
CA ASP A 180 22.15 6.13 11.37
C ASP A 180 22.06 6.90 12.71
N GLY A 181 22.35 6.24 13.84
CA GLY A 181 22.38 6.87 15.16
C GLY A 181 21.06 7.53 15.59
N PRO A 182 20.98 8.13 16.79
CA PRO A 182 19.85 8.98 17.11
C PRO A 182 19.84 10.16 16.13
N ARG A 183 18.92 10.16 15.17
CA ARG A 183 18.42 11.44 14.64
C ARG A 183 17.92 12.18 15.86
N GLN A 184 18.71 13.14 16.34
CA GLN A 184 18.17 14.16 17.23
C GLN A 184 16.90 14.66 16.56
N PRO A 185 15.79 14.80 17.29
CA PRO A 185 14.67 15.56 16.77
C PRO A 185 15.26 16.94 16.48
N GLU A 186 15.60 17.20 15.22
CA GLU A 186 15.88 18.54 14.75
C GLU A 186 14.67 19.33 15.20
N ALA A 187 14.89 20.26 16.13
CA ALA A 187 13.87 21.17 16.59
C ALA A 187 13.21 21.71 15.33
N GLN A 188 11.95 21.30 15.09
CA GLN A 188 11.27 21.66 13.86
C GLN A 188 11.34 23.17 13.76
N PRO A 189 12.04 23.74 12.76
CA PRO A 189 12.00 25.16 12.58
C PRO A 189 10.52 25.52 12.42
N VAL A 190 10.10 26.63 13.02
CA VAL A 190 8.81 27.26 12.75
C VAL A 190 8.84 27.71 11.29
N GLY A 191 8.66 26.75 10.39
CA GLY A 191 8.80 26.87 8.95
C GLY A 191 7.48 26.56 8.27
N ASP A 192 7.43 26.76 6.96
CA ASP A 192 6.25 26.48 6.14
C ASP A 192 5.71 25.06 6.45
N PRO A 193 4.46 24.95 6.96
CA PRO A 193 3.83 23.66 7.26
C PRO A 193 3.85 22.68 6.08
N MET A 194 3.74 23.18 4.85
CA MET A 194 3.85 22.35 3.65
C MET A 194 5.27 21.82 3.45
N ALA A 195 6.30 22.64 3.69
CA ALA A 195 7.69 22.20 3.57
C ALA A 195 8.04 21.11 4.59
N ALA A 196 7.49 21.22 5.81
CA ALA A 196 7.62 20.19 6.83
C ALA A 196 6.95 18.87 6.40
N LEU A 197 5.73 18.92 5.84
CA LEU A 197 5.01 17.75 5.34
C LEU A 197 5.70 17.08 4.15
N MET A 198 6.31 17.88 3.27
CA MET A 198 7.11 17.39 2.15
C MET A 198 8.47 16.83 2.61
N ALA A 199 8.85 17.02 3.87
CA ALA A 199 10.08 16.51 4.49
C ALA A 199 11.36 16.80 3.67
N GLY A 200 11.46 18.01 3.11
CA GLY A 200 12.57 18.40 2.23
C GLY A 200 12.52 17.76 0.82
N GLY A 201 11.32 17.41 0.34
CA GLY A 201 11.10 16.79 -0.97
C GLY A 201 11.13 15.26 -0.96
N ARG A 202 11.35 14.64 0.21
CA ARG A 202 11.34 13.18 0.38
C ARG A 202 9.94 12.58 0.30
N ARG A 203 8.90 13.38 0.56
CA ARG A 203 7.51 12.95 0.45
C ARG A 203 6.83 13.61 -0.74
N ARG A 204 5.90 12.89 -1.33
CA ARG A 204 5.08 13.31 -2.47
C ARG A 204 3.63 13.39 -2.03
N ALA A 205 2.97 14.50 -2.36
CA ALA A 205 1.53 14.62 -2.18
C ALA A 205 0.84 13.57 -3.06
N THR A 206 0.00 12.73 -2.45
CA THR A 206 -0.75 11.67 -3.13
C THR A 206 -2.24 11.93 -2.95
N PHE A 207 -2.93 12.27 -4.04
CA PHE A 207 -4.34 12.66 -4.07
C PHE A 207 -5.25 11.44 -4.22
N GLY A 208 -5.93 11.07 -3.13
CA GLY A 208 -6.96 10.04 -3.08
C GLY A 208 -8.36 10.62 -3.28
N PHE A 209 -8.97 10.33 -4.43
CA PHE A 209 -10.35 10.72 -4.78
C PHE A 209 -11.33 9.54 -4.87
N GLY A 210 -10.81 8.31 -4.78
CA GLY A 210 -11.58 7.06 -4.79
C GLY A 210 -11.75 6.48 -3.38
N SER A 211 -11.71 5.15 -3.27
CA SER A 211 -11.85 4.44 -1.99
C SER A 211 -10.68 4.64 -1.01
N ASN A 212 -9.51 5.08 -1.50
CA ASN A 212 -8.27 5.24 -0.72
C ASN A 212 -8.36 6.39 0.29
N SER A 213 -9.11 6.17 1.37
CA SER A 213 -9.06 7.01 2.56
C SER A 213 -7.70 6.89 3.24
N VAL A 214 -7.35 7.86 4.08
CA VAL A 214 -6.10 7.83 4.86
C VAL A 214 -6.02 6.57 5.69
N ARG A 215 -7.11 6.16 6.34
CA ARG A 215 -7.17 4.92 7.12
C ARG A 215 -6.87 3.69 6.26
N GLN A 216 -7.39 3.63 5.03
CA GLN A 216 -7.04 2.56 4.10
C GLN A 216 -5.57 2.63 3.68
N LEU A 217 -5.03 3.83 3.44
CA LEU A 217 -3.61 4.03 3.13
C LEU A 217 -2.71 3.57 4.28
N ARG A 218 -3.00 3.93 5.54
CA ARG A 218 -2.26 3.46 6.73
C ARG A 218 -2.11 1.94 6.74
N GLY A 219 -3.21 1.22 6.48
CA GLY A 219 -3.20 -0.24 6.40
C GLY A 219 -2.41 -0.79 5.21
N ARG A 220 -2.48 -0.13 4.05
CA ARG A 220 -1.78 -0.56 2.83
C ARG A 220 -0.28 -0.31 2.89
N VAL A 221 0.17 0.82 3.43
CA VAL A 221 1.59 1.21 3.45
C VAL A 221 2.26 1.00 4.81
N GLY A 222 1.53 0.53 5.82
CA GLY A 222 2.06 0.19 7.13
C GLY A 222 2.46 1.38 8.01
N ASP A 223 1.97 2.58 7.70
CA ASP A 223 2.31 3.81 8.44
C ASP A 223 1.07 4.41 9.12
N GLN A 224 0.97 4.22 10.44
CA GLN A 224 -0.14 4.74 11.24
C GLN A 224 -0.04 6.26 11.50
N SER A 225 1.11 6.87 11.21
CA SER A 225 1.32 8.30 11.40
C SER A 225 0.72 9.14 10.27
N LEU A 226 0.39 8.53 9.12
CA LEU A 226 -0.20 9.24 7.98
C LEU A 226 -1.43 10.06 8.39
N ARG A 227 -1.52 11.25 7.81
CA ARG A 227 -2.64 12.18 7.97
C ARG A 227 -3.16 12.61 6.60
N GLY A 228 -4.46 12.87 6.54
CA GLY A 228 -5.15 13.41 5.38
C GLY A 228 -5.34 14.91 5.45
N TYR A 229 -5.23 15.54 4.30
CA TYR A 229 -5.46 16.96 4.12
C TYR A 229 -6.50 17.17 3.01
N PRO A 230 -7.49 18.05 3.20
CA PRO A 230 -8.45 18.36 2.15
C PRO A 230 -7.74 18.88 0.91
N ALA A 231 -8.09 18.33 -0.25
CA ALA A 231 -7.42 18.67 -1.49
C ALA A 231 -8.41 18.78 -2.66
N ARG A 232 -8.03 19.61 -3.63
CA ARG A 232 -8.82 19.82 -4.84
C ARG A 232 -7.93 19.90 -6.08
N VAL A 233 -8.43 19.36 -7.18
CA VAL A 233 -7.76 19.41 -8.49
C VAL A 233 -8.68 20.10 -9.48
N ALA A 234 -8.27 21.27 -9.97
CA ALA A 234 -9.03 22.05 -10.93
C ALA A 234 -9.00 21.42 -12.33
N GLY A 235 -10.09 21.58 -13.08
CA GLY A 235 -10.23 21.07 -14.44
C GLY A 235 -10.43 19.55 -14.52
N GLN A 236 -10.72 18.89 -13.39
CA GLN A 236 -10.97 17.44 -13.31
C GLN A 236 -12.33 17.18 -12.64
N VAL A 237 -12.91 16.01 -12.89
CA VAL A 237 -14.05 15.47 -12.14
C VAL A 237 -13.85 13.99 -11.85
N LEU A 238 -14.45 13.54 -10.75
CA LEU A 238 -14.63 12.12 -10.45
C LEU A 238 -15.52 11.49 -11.51
N ALA A 239 -15.07 10.36 -12.05
CA ALA A 239 -15.83 9.46 -12.92
C ALA A 239 -15.63 8.01 -12.46
N PHE A 240 -16.39 7.07 -13.02
CA PHE A 240 -16.23 5.64 -12.74
C PHE A 240 -16.02 4.86 -14.04
N ALA A 241 -15.09 3.92 -14.04
CA ALA A 241 -14.64 3.26 -15.25
C ALA A 241 -14.22 1.80 -15.02
N GLY A 242 -14.39 1.01 -16.08
CA GLY A 242 -13.94 -0.37 -16.25
C GLY A 242 -14.46 -1.38 -15.22
N PRO A 243 -14.45 -2.67 -15.55
CA PRO A 243 -14.96 -3.69 -14.64
C PRO A 243 -14.00 -3.87 -13.47
N ASN A 244 -14.53 -3.91 -12.25
CA ASN A 244 -13.81 -4.35 -11.07
C ASN A 244 -14.64 -5.40 -10.31
N ARG A 245 -14.10 -6.61 -10.23
CA ARG A 245 -14.73 -7.74 -9.55
C ARG A 245 -14.50 -7.72 -8.03
N THR A 246 -13.45 -7.08 -7.55
CA THR A 246 -13.17 -7.03 -6.10
C THR A 246 -14.23 -6.22 -5.37
N TRP A 247 -14.83 -5.23 -6.02
CA TRP A 247 -15.94 -4.43 -5.50
C TRP A 247 -17.34 -4.94 -5.88
N ALA A 248 -17.45 -6.11 -6.52
CA ALA A 248 -18.74 -6.70 -6.87
C ALA A 248 -19.33 -7.47 -5.67
N HIS A 249 -20.16 -6.80 -4.86
CA HIS A 249 -20.78 -7.41 -3.67
C HIS A 249 -22.31 -7.58 -3.75
N GLY A 250 -22.93 -7.29 -4.90
CA GLY A 250 -24.37 -7.51 -5.15
C GLY A 250 -24.74 -8.98 -5.40
N GLU A 251 -26.04 -9.29 -5.39
CA GLU A 251 -26.58 -10.66 -5.57
C GLU A 251 -26.31 -11.22 -6.97
N ASP A 252 -26.31 -10.37 -8.00
CA ASP A 252 -25.98 -10.73 -9.40
C ASP A 252 -24.51 -10.43 -9.78
N ALA A 253 -23.69 -10.03 -8.80
CA ALA A 253 -22.25 -9.71 -8.83
C ALA A 253 -21.64 -9.24 -10.17
N ALA A 254 -22.36 -8.39 -10.92
CA ALA A 254 -21.78 -7.69 -12.05
C ALA A 254 -20.57 -6.86 -11.58
N PRO A 255 -19.48 -6.81 -12.36
CA PRO A 255 -18.33 -6.00 -11.99
C PRO A 255 -18.74 -4.52 -11.89
N GLY A 256 -18.33 -3.88 -10.80
CA GLY A 256 -18.61 -2.46 -10.57
C GLY A 256 -17.54 -1.56 -11.18
N GLY A 257 -17.90 -0.33 -11.52
CA GLY A 257 -16.93 0.69 -11.91
C GLY A 257 -16.11 1.20 -10.74
N THR A 258 -14.83 1.50 -10.97
CA THR A 258 -13.97 2.14 -9.96
C THR A 258 -13.62 3.57 -10.35
N ALA A 259 -13.28 4.37 -9.35
CA ALA A 259 -13.04 5.79 -9.50
C ALA A 259 -11.87 6.08 -10.47
N THR A 260 -12.02 7.10 -11.29
CA THR A 260 -10.96 7.71 -12.09
C THR A 260 -11.18 9.24 -12.16
N LEU A 261 -10.18 9.99 -12.60
CA LEU A 261 -10.35 11.41 -12.94
C LEU A 261 -10.42 11.58 -14.45
N VAL A 262 -11.35 12.43 -14.89
CA VAL A 262 -11.45 12.83 -16.30
C VAL A 262 -11.43 14.35 -16.45
N PRO A 263 -10.78 14.88 -17.49
CA PRO A 263 -10.74 16.31 -17.73
C PRO A 263 -12.13 16.90 -17.93
N ARG A 264 -12.43 17.98 -17.21
CA ARG A 264 -13.64 18.78 -17.41
C ARG A 264 -13.40 20.23 -17.01
N ARG A 265 -13.35 21.11 -18.01
CA ARG A 265 -13.07 22.54 -17.82
C ARG A 265 -14.10 23.18 -16.88
N GLY A 266 -13.63 23.99 -15.94
CA GLY A 266 -14.47 24.69 -14.96
C GLY A 266 -14.99 23.80 -13.83
N SER A 267 -14.63 22.51 -13.80
CA SER A 267 -14.96 21.61 -12.71
C SER A 267 -13.78 21.42 -11.76
N VAL A 268 -14.06 20.84 -10.58
CA VAL A 268 -13.07 20.58 -9.54
C VAL A 268 -13.32 19.17 -8.99
N ALA A 269 -12.26 18.35 -8.94
CA ALA A 269 -12.28 17.07 -8.24
C ALA A 269 -11.90 17.30 -6.78
N LEU A 270 -12.69 16.75 -5.86
CA LEU A 270 -12.43 16.81 -4.41
C LEU A 270 -11.84 15.48 -3.95
N GLY A 271 -10.94 15.52 -2.97
CA GLY A 271 -10.34 14.33 -2.39
C GLY A 271 -9.44 14.65 -1.21
N THR A 272 -8.68 13.66 -0.77
CA THR A 272 -7.77 13.77 0.37
C THR A 272 -6.34 13.60 -0.13
N VAL A 273 -5.42 14.46 0.30
CA VAL A 273 -3.98 14.27 0.09
C VAL A 273 -3.36 13.64 1.33
N ALA A 274 -2.56 12.59 1.14
CA ALA A 274 -1.58 12.11 2.09
C ALA A 274 -0.17 12.31 1.51
N PHE A 275 0.81 12.61 2.35
CA PHE A 275 2.20 12.81 1.94
C PHE A 275 2.96 11.50 2.13
N LEU A 276 3.30 10.83 1.02
CA LEU A 276 3.89 9.50 1.01
C LEU A 276 5.36 9.54 0.62
N GLU A 277 6.17 8.69 1.23
CA GLU A 277 7.56 8.42 0.81
C GLU A 277 7.57 7.57 -0.48
N GLU A 278 8.70 7.53 -1.18
CA GLU A 278 8.79 6.81 -2.47
C GLU A 278 8.56 5.31 -2.30
N GLU A 279 9.02 4.73 -1.19
CA GLU A 279 8.81 3.33 -0.84
C GLU A 279 7.32 3.02 -0.59
N GLN A 280 6.61 3.94 0.07
CA GLN A 280 5.18 3.83 0.32
C GLN A 280 4.38 3.95 -0.99
N LEU A 281 4.83 4.84 -1.88
CA LEU A 281 4.30 4.99 -3.23
C LEU A 281 4.48 3.71 -4.05
N TRP A 282 5.67 3.10 -4.03
CA TRP A 282 5.92 1.82 -4.70
C TRP A 282 5.04 0.69 -4.14
N GLN A 283 4.81 0.67 -2.82
CA GLN A 283 3.86 -0.28 -2.23
C GLN A 283 2.43 -0.03 -2.73
N LEU A 284 2.03 1.24 -2.86
CA LEU A 284 0.72 1.61 -3.38
C LEU A 284 0.56 1.25 -4.87
N ASP A 285 1.60 1.39 -5.70
CA ASP A 285 1.60 0.94 -7.11
C ASP A 285 1.20 -0.52 -7.26
N ARG A 286 1.66 -1.39 -6.35
CA ARG A 286 1.29 -2.81 -6.34
C ARG A 286 -0.20 -3.03 -6.06
N TYR A 287 -0.79 -2.24 -5.15
CA TYR A 287 -2.22 -2.31 -4.86
C TYR A 287 -3.07 -1.76 -5.99
N GLU A 288 -2.59 -0.71 -6.65
CA GLU A 288 -3.27 -0.09 -7.80
C GLU A 288 -2.97 -0.83 -9.11
N GLY A 289 -2.13 -1.87 -9.10
CA GLY A 289 -1.80 -2.64 -10.30
C GLY A 289 -1.12 -1.81 -11.40
N VAL A 290 -0.26 -0.86 -11.02
CA VAL A 290 0.50 -0.05 -11.97
C VAL A 290 1.58 -0.90 -12.67
N PRO A 291 1.82 -0.76 -13.99
CA PRO A 291 1.15 0.13 -14.93
C PRO A 291 0.14 -0.64 -15.82
N HIS A 292 -0.67 -1.53 -15.26
CA HIS A 292 -1.61 -2.36 -16.03
C HIS A 292 -3.08 -2.02 -15.79
N VAL A 293 -3.42 -1.57 -14.58
CA VAL A 293 -4.80 -1.21 -14.22
C VAL A 293 -4.93 0.31 -14.08
N TYR A 294 -3.91 0.97 -13.55
CA TYR A 294 -3.85 2.42 -13.39
C TYR A 294 -2.51 2.98 -13.86
N ASP A 295 -2.54 4.22 -14.33
CA ASP A 295 -1.40 5.10 -14.56
C ASP A 295 -1.18 6.00 -13.35
N ARG A 296 0.07 6.14 -12.93
CA ARG A 296 0.46 7.23 -12.01
C ARG A 296 0.58 8.53 -12.81
N ARG A 297 -0.15 9.58 -12.41
CA ARG A 297 -0.10 10.91 -13.06
C ARG A 297 0.02 12.03 -12.03
N GLU A 298 0.75 13.08 -12.38
CA GLU A 298 0.85 14.29 -11.56
C GLU A 298 -0.17 15.34 -11.99
N PHE A 299 -0.79 16.00 -11.01
CA PHE A 299 -1.76 17.06 -11.20
C PHE A 299 -1.38 18.28 -10.36
N ALA A 300 -1.68 19.48 -10.85
CA ALA A 300 -1.67 20.68 -10.03
C ALA A 300 -2.86 20.64 -9.06
N ALA A 301 -2.57 20.47 -7.78
CA ALA A 301 -3.55 20.40 -6.70
C ALA A 301 -3.44 21.62 -5.77
N GLU A 302 -4.54 21.96 -5.12
CA GLU A 302 -4.55 22.85 -3.96
C GLU A 302 -4.90 22.02 -2.74
N VAL A 303 -4.09 22.12 -1.67
CA VAL A 303 -4.21 21.33 -0.44
C VAL A 303 -4.34 22.29 0.73
N LEU A 304 -5.33 22.06 1.60
CA LEU A 304 -5.57 22.85 2.79
C LEU A 304 -4.61 22.40 3.90
N VAL A 305 -3.68 23.28 4.28
CA VAL A 305 -2.69 23.04 5.35
C VAL A 305 -2.57 24.29 6.20
N GLY A 306 -2.73 24.16 7.51
CA GLY A 306 -2.74 25.26 8.46
C GLY A 306 -3.90 26.24 8.20
N GLY A 307 -5.03 25.78 7.66
CA GLY A 307 -6.16 26.63 7.28
C GLY A 307 -5.97 27.43 5.98
N GLU A 308 -4.87 27.22 5.25
CA GLU A 308 -4.59 27.90 3.98
C GLU A 308 -4.50 26.93 2.80
N TRP A 309 -5.08 27.29 1.66
CA TRP A 309 -4.95 26.52 0.42
C TRP A 309 -3.58 26.76 -0.22
N ARG A 310 -2.78 25.70 -0.32
CA ARG A 310 -1.43 25.73 -0.88
C ARG A 310 -1.35 24.90 -2.16
N ARG A 311 -0.73 25.45 -3.20
CA ARG A 311 -0.54 24.75 -4.47
C ARG A 311 0.62 23.77 -4.37
N THR A 312 0.43 22.57 -4.90
CA THR A 312 1.48 21.55 -5.01
C THR A 312 1.21 20.61 -6.19
N ALA A 313 2.24 19.88 -6.63
CA ALA A 313 2.05 18.76 -7.54
C ALA A 313 1.63 17.54 -6.73
N ALA A 314 0.50 16.92 -7.09
CA ALA A 314 0.00 15.73 -6.43
C ALA A 314 -0.12 14.56 -7.39
N ILE A 315 0.34 13.39 -6.95
CA ILE A 315 0.23 12.13 -7.66
C ILE A 315 -1.19 11.57 -7.48
N ALA A 316 -1.82 11.15 -8.56
CA ALA A 316 -3.09 10.43 -8.56
C ALA A 316 -3.02 9.22 -9.50
N TYR A 317 -3.81 8.19 -9.20
CA TYR A 317 -3.89 6.96 -9.99
C TYR A 317 -5.08 7.03 -10.93
N ILE A 318 -4.83 7.04 -12.23
CA ILE A 318 -5.85 7.20 -13.27
C ILE A 318 -6.05 5.87 -13.98
N LYS A 319 -7.30 5.39 -14.03
CA LYS A 319 -7.58 4.04 -14.55
C LYS A 319 -7.22 3.94 -16.05
N GLN A 320 -6.47 2.89 -16.40
CA GLN A 320 -6.22 2.52 -17.80
C GLN A 320 -7.50 1.95 -18.41
N ASP A 321 -7.65 2.07 -19.72
CA ASP A 321 -8.86 1.63 -20.45
C ASP A 321 -10.15 2.23 -19.90
N SER A 322 -10.09 3.50 -19.51
CA SER A 322 -11.23 4.23 -18.98
C SER A 322 -12.33 4.49 -20.01
N ALA A 323 -12.32 3.97 -21.24
CA ALA A 323 -13.36 4.30 -22.22
C ALA A 323 -14.75 3.75 -21.84
N GLU A 324 -14.81 2.63 -21.11
CA GLU A 324 -16.06 1.96 -20.79
C GLU A 324 -16.63 2.36 -19.41
N TRP A 325 -17.89 2.80 -19.42
CA TRP A 325 -18.66 3.10 -18.22
C TRP A 325 -19.13 1.84 -17.53
N TYR A 326 -18.86 1.74 -16.23
CA TYR A 326 -19.48 0.76 -15.34
C TYR A 326 -20.07 1.50 -14.14
N PRO A 327 -21.31 1.22 -13.73
CA PRO A 327 -21.85 1.79 -12.51
C PRO A 327 -21.02 1.28 -11.31
N PRO A 328 -20.61 2.15 -10.37
CA PRO A 328 -19.99 1.69 -9.13
C PRO A 328 -20.97 0.88 -8.29
N SER A 329 -20.44 -0.08 -7.52
CA SER A 329 -21.26 -0.77 -6.52
C SER A 329 -21.56 0.15 -5.33
N GLU A 330 -22.65 -0.12 -4.61
CA GLU A 330 -23.03 0.67 -3.44
C GLU A 330 -21.94 0.68 -2.37
N ALA A 331 -21.29 -0.46 -2.11
CA ALA A 331 -20.17 -0.55 -1.17
C ALA A 331 -18.99 0.34 -1.59
N TYR A 332 -18.74 0.44 -2.90
CA TYR A 332 -17.71 1.33 -3.41
C TYR A 332 -18.11 2.80 -3.29
N CYS A 333 -19.38 3.14 -3.55
CA CYS A 333 -19.91 4.48 -3.32
C CYS A 333 -19.76 4.91 -1.85
N CYS A 334 -20.06 4.03 -0.89
CA CYS A 334 -19.79 4.26 0.53
C CYS A 334 -18.32 4.59 0.78
N ALA A 335 -17.40 3.80 0.21
CA ALA A 335 -15.96 4.02 0.38
C ALA A 335 -15.48 5.37 -0.17
N VAL A 336 -15.94 5.74 -1.36
CA VAL A 336 -15.59 7.01 -2.00
C VAL A 336 -16.18 8.18 -1.23
N LEU A 337 -17.48 8.12 -0.88
CA LEU A 337 -18.14 9.19 -0.15
C LEU A 337 -17.51 9.38 1.24
N ARG A 338 -17.18 8.29 1.94
CA ARG A 338 -16.48 8.35 3.24
C ARG A 338 -15.14 9.06 3.13
N ASN A 339 -14.32 8.71 2.12
CA ASN A 339 -13.04 9.39 1.89
C ASN A 339 -13.25 10.90 1.65
N VAL A 340 -14.17 11.26 0.74
CA VAL A 340 -14.44 12.67 0.42
C VAL A 340 -15.01 13.42 1.62
N ARG A 341 -15.96 12.85 2.37
CA ARG A 341 -16.56 13.46 3.58
C ARG A 341 -15.56 13.59 4.73
N GLY A 342 -14.55 12.73 4.79
CA GLY A 342 -13.39 12.90 5.67
C GLY A 342 -12.80 14.31 5.52
N SER A 343 -12.52 14.71 4.28
CA SER A 343 -11.97 16.04 3.99
C SER A 343 -13.01 17.16 3.86
N PHE A 344 -14.21 16.83 3.39
CA PHE A 344 -15.28 17.77 3.03
C PHE A 344 -16.64 17.33 3.61
N PRO A 345 -16.90 17.58 4.90
CA PRO A 345 -18.10 17.07 5.59
C PRO A 345 -19.44 17.51 4.97
N ALA A 346 -19.45 18.65 4.28
CA ALA A 346 -20.64 19.15 3.60
C ALA A 346 -21.05 18.35 2.34
N VAL A 347 -20.18 17.48 1.81
CA VAL A 347 -20.50 16.65 0.65
C VAL A 347 -21.46 15.55 1.06
N ARG A 348 -22.71 15.59 0.58
CA ARG A 348 -23.75 14.61 0.93
C ARG A 348 -24.01 13.56 -0.15
N SER A 349 -23.60 13.83 -1.39
CA SER A 349 -23.83 12.97 -2.54
C SER A 349 -22.61 12.84 -3.46
N LEU A 350 -22.60 11.75 -4.23
CA LEU A 350 -21.65 11.50 -5.31
C LEU A 350 -22.32 11.69 -6.66
N GLU A 351 -21.71 12.51 -7.52
CA GLU A 351 -22.09 12.55 -8.93
C GLU A 351 -21.48 11.35 -9.65
N LEU A 352 -22.32 10.50 -10.23
CA LEU A 352 -21.89 9.33 -10.99
C LEU A 352 -21.68 9.76 -12.43
N ARG A 353 -20.43 9.94 -12.85
CA ARG A 353 -20.09 10.40 -14.21
C ARG A 353 -19.37 9.33 -14.99
N ASP A 354 -19.69 9.21 -16.26
CA ASP A 354 -18.89 8.40 -17.17
C ASP A 354 -17.56 9.07 -17.53
N CYS A 355 -16.79 8.37 -18.35
CA CYS A 355 -15.42 8.73 -18.66
C CYS A 355 -15.30 9.85 -19.72
N SER A 356 -16.44 10.30 -20.27
CA SER A 356 -16.53 11.58 -20.99
C SER A 356 -16.85 12.75 -20.05
N GLY A 357 -17.01 12.48 -18.74
CA GLY A 357 -17.46 13.43 -17.73
C GLY A 357 -18.97 13.65 -17.73
N LYS A 358 -19.74 12.92 -18.54
CA LYS A 358 -21.21 13.05 -18.62
C LYS A 358 -21.84 12.47 -17.35
N LEU A 359 -22.77 13.22 -16.75
CA LEU A 359 -23.53 12.76 -15.60
C LEU A 359 -24.44 11.59 -15.99
N ARG A 360 -24.34 10.48 -15.27
CA ARG A 360 -25.17 9.28 -15.40
C ARG A 360 -26.16 9.12 -14.26
N GLY A 361 -25.86 9.69 -13.10
CA GLY A 361 -26.75 9.71 -11.95
C GLY A 361 -26.12 10.43 -10.77
N GLU A 362 -26.81 10.37 -9.65
CA GLU A 362 -26.34 10.86 -8.36
C GLU A 362 -26.63 9.78 -7.32
N TRP A 363 -25.69 9.55 -6.42
CA TRP A 363 -25.84 8.59 -5.32
C TRP A 363 -25.79 9.31 -3.98
N TRP A 364 -26.78 9.02 -3.15
CA TRP A 364 -26.92 9.52 -1.79
C TRP A 364 -26.75 8.35 -0.84
N HIS A 365 -26.05 8.55 0.28
CA HIS A 365 -25.94 7.51 1.29
C HIS A 365 -27.33 7.29 1.92
N PRO A 366 -27.96 6.11 1.81
CA PRO A 366 -29.35 5.89 2.22
C PRO A 366 -29.53 5.71 3.74
N GLY A 367 -28.51 6.07 4.52
CA GLY A 367 -28.36 5.69 5.93
C GLY A 367 -28.00 4.19 6.11
N PRO A 368 -27.43 3.78 7.26
CA PRO A 368 -26.98 2.39 7.44
C PRO A 368 -28.07 1.34 7.24
N ALA A 369 -29.29 1.61 7.71
CA ALA A 369 -30.44 0.70 7.57
C ALA A 369 -30.94 0.56 6.11
N GLY A 370 -30.66 1.54 5.25
CA GLY A 370 -31.05 1.55 3.84
C GLY A 370 -30.03 0.94 2.90
N LEU A 371 -28.83 0.58 3.39
CA LEU A 371 -27.78 -0.03 2.59
C LEU A 371 -28.11 -1.49 2.23
N GLY A 372 -27.58 -1.96 1.10
CA GLY A 372 -27.40 -3.38 0.84
C GLY A 372 -26.36 -4.00 1.78
N LEU A 373 -26.46 -5.30 2.03
CA LEU A 373 -25.63 -5.98 3.04
C LEU A 373 -24.13 -5.80 2.79
N GLY A 374 -23.66 -5.88 1.55
CA GLY A 374 -22.24 -5.68 1.23
C GLY A 374 -21.73 -4.28 1.60
N ALA A 375 -22.54 -3.24 1.38
CA ALA A 375 -22.19 -1.86 1.73
C ALA A 375 -22.27 -1.62 3.24
N PHE A 376 -23.25 -2.22 3.93
CA PHE A 376 -23.31 -2.19 5.39
C PHE A 376 -22.09 -2.87 6.03
N LEU A 377 -21.70 -4.04 5.53
CA LEU A 377 -20.52 -4.76 6.00
C LEU A 377 -19.23 -3.96 5.75
N PHE A 378 -19.15 -3.21 4.64
CA PHE A 378 -18.08 -2.24 4.44
C PHE A 378 -18.05 -1.19 5.57
N GLU A 379 -19.19 -0.52 5.85
CA GLU A 379 -19.29 0.50 6.91
C GLU A 379 -18.94 -0.06 8.29
N LEU A 380 -19.33 -1.30 8.57
CA LEU A 380 -18.98 -2.01 9.81
C LEU A 380 -17.47 -2.27 9.87
N GLY A 381 -16.89 -2.86 8.81
CA GLY A 381 -15.47 -3.23 8.75
C GLY A 381 -14.51 -2.04 8.88
N VAL A 382 -14.86 -0.87 8.31
CA VAL A 382 -14.02 0.33 8.42
C VAL A 382 -14.04 0.99 9.80
N ARG A 383 -15.03 0.69 10.65
CA ARG A 383 -15.16 1.21 12.02
C ARG A 383 -14.49 0.33 13.08
N LYS A 384 -14.07 -0.89 12.73
CA LYS A 384 -13.31 -1.75 13.64
C LYS A 384 -11.97 -1.13 14.01
N ARG A 385 -11.48 -1.40 15.23
CA ARG A 385 -10.14 -1.02 15.67
C ARG A 385 -9.06 -1.54 14.74
N GLU A 386 -9.19 -2.81 14.35
CA GLU A 386 -8.39 -3.44 13.29
C GLU A 386 -9.28 -3.60 12.05
N PRO A 387 -9.17 -2.70 11.06
CA PRO A 387 -10.02 -2.74 9.88
C PRO A 387 -9.85 -4.04 9.10
N TRP A 388 -10.95 -4.52 8.52
CA TRP A 388 -10.94 -5.65 7.61
C TRP A 388 -9.98 -5.47 6.42
N ARG A 389 -9.48 -6.57 5.88
CA ARG A 389 -8.78 -6.63 4.59
C ARG A 389 -9.80 -6.51 3.46
N LEU A 390 -10.31 -5.29 3.28
CA LEU A 390 -11.29 -4.96 2.25
C LEU A 390 -10.70 -5.14 0.85
N PRO A 391 -11.51 -5.55 -0.14
CA PRO A 391 -12.90 -6.01 -0.03
C PRO A 391 -13.05 -7.52 0.27
N ARG A 392 -11.95 -8.27 0.37
CA ARG A 392 -11.96 -9.75 0.52
C ARG A 392 -12.78 -10.22 1.72
N ASP A 393 -12.63 -9.55 2.85
CA ASP A 393 -13.27 -9.96 4.11
C ASP A 393 -14.79 -9.70 4.12
N ILE A 394 -15.31 -8.83 3.24
CA ILE A 394 -16.77 -8.63 3.09
C ILE A 394 -17.41 -9.94 2.60
N GLY A 395 -16.79 -10.62 1.63
CA GLY A 395 -17.29 -11.92 1.14
C GLY A 395 -17.36 -12.96 2.26
N LEU A 396 -16.28 -13.09 3.03
CA LEU A 396 -16.22 -14.00 4.18
C LEU A 396 -17.26 -13.65 5.25
N ALA A 397 -17.51 -12.36 5.49
CA ALA A 397 -18.56 -11.93 6.42
C ALA A 397 -19.97 -12.28 5.90
N LYS A 398 -20.24 -12.10 4.60
CA LYS A 398 -21.50 -12.53 3.97
C LYS A 398 -21.71 -14.04 4.11
N ASP A 399 -20.67 -14.84 3.86
CA ASP A 399 -20.74 -16.30 3.95
C ASP A 399 -21.02 -16.76 5.40
N ARG A 400 -20.39 -16.12 6.39
CA ARG A 400 -20.66 -16.36 7.82
C ARG A 400 -22.11 -16.05 8.20
N LEU A 401 -22.65 -14.92 7.73
CA LEU A 401 -24.05 -14.55 7.96
C LEU A 401 -25.03 -15.54 7.31
N ALA A 402 -24.76 -15.94 6.07
CA ALA A 402 -25.55 -16.94 5.37
C ALA A 402 -25.55 -18.29 6.12
N GLY A 403 -24.38 -18.72 6.61
CA GLY A 403 -24.24 -19.92 7.45
C GLY A 403 -24.98 -19.84 8.79
N ALA A 404 -25.22 -18.63 9.30
CA ALA A 404 -26.04 -18.37 10.48
C ALA A 404 -27.55 -18.25 10.18
N GLY A 405 -27.98 -18.44 8.92
CA GLY A 405 -29.38 -18.32 8.50
C GLY A 405 -29.86 -16.86 8.39
N ILE A 406 -28.94 -15.89 8.40
CA ILE A 406 -29.27 -14.47 8.25
C ILE A 406 -29.33 -14.16 6.75
N ALA A 407 -30.54 -13.92 6.25
CA ALA A 407 -30.77 -13.57 4.85
C ALA A 407 -29.91 -12.35 4.44
N GLY A 408 -29.54 -12.27 3.15
CA GLY A 408 -28.57 -11.32 2.59
C GLY A 408 -28.93 -9.82 2.63
N THR A 409 -29.78 -9.39 3.57
CA THR A 409 -30.29 -8.02 3.71
C THR A 409 -29.95 -7.45 5.08
N VAL A 410 -29.79 -6.12 5.16
CA VAL A 410 -29.56 -5.42 6.43
C VAL A 410 -30.74 -5.56 7.39
N ALA A 411 -31.98 -5.60 6.88
CA ALA A 411 -33.17 -5.83 7.70
C ALA A 411 -33.16 -7.21 8.40
N ALA A 412 -32.65 -8.25 7.74
CA ALA A 412 -32.50 -9.56 8.36
C ALA A 412 -31.40 -9.56 9.43
N LEU A 413 -30.28 -8.88 9.18
CA LEU A 413 -29.24 -8.68 10.18
C LEU A 413 -29.77 -7.90 11.40
N ALA A 414 -30.52 -6.82 11.18
CA ALA A 414 -31.12 -6.02 12.26
C ALA A 414 -32.04 -6.88 13.14
N ARG A 415 -32.87 -7.75 12.55
CA ARG A 415 -33.67 -8.71 13.31
C ARG A 415 -32.80 -9.68 14.11
N ALA A 416 -31.72 -10.20 13.52
CA ALA A 416 -30.80 -11.13 14.20
C ALA A 416 -29.95 -10.48 15.31
N LEU A 417 -29.94 -9.15 15.40
CA LEU A 417 -29.31 -8.41 16.50
C LEU A 417 -30.28 -8.11 17.64
N ASP A 418 -31.59 -8.29 17.44
CA ASP A 418 -32.60 -8.12 18.48
C ASP A 418 -32.53 -9.31 19.47
N PRO A 419 -32.27 -9.06 20.77
CA PRO A 419 -32.17 -10.11 21.80
C PRO A 419 -33.39 -11.03 21.91
N GLY A 420 -34.55 -10.61 21.38
CA GLY A 420 -35.78 -11.40 21.38
C GLY A 420 -35.91 -12.42 20.25
N THR A 421 -34.98 -12.50 19.31
CA THR A 421 -35.09 -13.37 18.14
C THR A 421 -34.30 -14.68 18.25
N ALA A 422 -34.76 -15.71 17.52
CA ALA A 422 -34.09 -17.02 17.47
C ALA A 422 -32.83 -17.03 16.58
N LEU A 423 -32.51 -15.93 15.90
CA LEU A 423 -31.32 -15.81 15.05
C LEU A 423 -30.16 -15.27 15.88
N ASP A 424 -29.05 -16.00 15.89
CA ASP A 424 -27.89 -15.66 16.71
C ASP A 424 -26.74 -15.11 15.85
N ALA A 425 -26.72 -13.79 15.68
CA ALA A 425 -25.65 -13.10 14.95
C ALA A 425 -24.26 -13.27 15.58
N SER A 426 -24.16 -13.68 16.85
CA SER A 426 -22.87 -13.93 17.52
C SER A 426 -22.10 -15.12 16.93
N ARG A 427 -22.77 -15.96 16.14
CA ARG A 427 -22.11 -17.01 15.36
C ARG A 427 -21.36 -16.47 14.14
N ALA A 428 -21.78 -15.32 13.62
CA ALA A 428 -21.18 -14.71 12.43
C ALA A 428 -20.21 -13.58 12.78
N PHE A 429 -20.47 -12.86 13.86
CA PHE A 429 -19.74 -11.66 14.26
C PHE A 429 -19.12 -11.76 15.65
N ASP A 430 -17.95 -11.13 15.79
CA ASP A 430 -17.35 -10.93 17.11
C ASP A 430 -18.10 -9.85 17.92
N ARG A 431 -17.73 -9.71 19.21
CA ARG A 431 -18.40 -8.76 20.12
C ARG A 431 -18.26 -7.30 19.67
N GLU A 432 -17.13 -6.92 19.06
CA GLU A 432 -16.92 -5.56 18.56
C GLU A 432 -17.81 -5.29 17.34
N GLU A 433 -17.86 -6.24 16.40
CA GLU A 433 -18.68 -6.20 15.19
C GLU A 433 -20.17 -6.06 15.54
N LEU A 434 -20.67 -6.86 16.48
CA LEU A 434 -22.05 -6.75 16.99
C LEU A 434 -22.33 -5.37 17.60
N ALA A 435 -21.39 -4.84 18.39
CA ALA A 435 -21.54 -3.53 19.01
C ALA A 435 -21.55 -2.39 17.98
N ILE A 436 -20.70 -2.47 16.95
CA ILE A 436 -20.68 -1.50 15.84
C ILE A 436 -21.98 -1.61 15.03
N ALA A 437 -22.39 -2.82 14.67
CA ALA A 437 -23.62 -3.06 13.91
C ALA A 437 -24.85 -2.50 14.64
N GLY A 438 -24.97 -2.77 15.94
CA GLY A 438 -26.05 -2.25 16.78
C GLY A 438 -26.10 -0.72 16.81
N ARG A 439 -24.93 -0.06 16.95
CA ARG A 439 -24.86 1.42 16.89
C ARG A 439 -25.28 1.95 15.51
N LEU A 440 -24.76 1.37 14.43
CA LEU A 440 -25.09 1.79 13.06
C LEU A 440 -26.58 1.66 12.76
N LEU A 441 -27.24 0.62 13.27
CA LEU A 441 -28.67 0.38 13.03
C LEU A 441 -29.58 1.17 13.97
N ALA A 442 -29.12 1.51 15.17
CA ALA A 442 -29.85 2.35 16.10
C ALA A 442 -29.85 3.84 15.69
N ASP A 443 -28.83 4.27 14.94
CA ASP A 443 -28.71 5.62 14.40
C ASP A 443 -29.65 5.80 13.19
N ALA A 444 -30.96 5.85 13.49
CA ALA A 444 -32.04 5.83 12.50
C ALA A 444 -32.28 7.18 11.82
N GLY A 445 -31.54 8.23 12.16
CA GLY A 445 -31.73 9.53 11.57
C GLY A 445 -30.85 10.60 12.19
N GLU A 446 -30.37 11.48 11.32
CA GLU A 446 -29.56 12.67 11.60
C GLU A 446 -28.08 12.42 11.87
N ASP A 447 -27.29 12.39 10.78
CA ASP A 447 -25.96 13.00 10.61
C ASP A 447 -24.89 12.87 11.72
N GLY A 448 -25.14 12.06 12.74
CA GLY A 448 -24.31 11.73 13.88
C GLY A 448 -23.20 10.79 13.47
N GLU A 449 -22.66 10.96 12.26
CA GLU A 449 -21.29 10.59 11.96
C GLU A 449 -20.40 11.39 12.90
N SER A 450 -20.27 10.89 14.13
CA SER A 450 -19.08 11.08 14.95
C SER A 450 -17.92 10.93 14.00
N SER A 451 -17.15 12.01 13.87
CA SER A 451 -15.98 12.13 13.03
C SER A 451 -14.89 11.19 13.59
N ASP A 452 -15.13 9.88 13.50
CA ASP A 452 -14.22 8.81 13.91
C ASP A 452 -13.06 8.66 12.90
N ASP A 453 -12.90 9.62 11.99
CA ASP A 453 -11.75 9.69 11.09
C ASP A 453 -10.67 10.57 11.74
N ASP A 454 -10.06 10.04 12.80
CA ASP A 454 -8.81 10.50 13.42
C ASP A 454 -7.63 10.57 12.43
N ALA A 455 -7.86 10.09 11.22
CA ALA A 455 -6.91 10.12 10.13
C ALA A 455 -6.85 11.45 9.39
N GLN A 456 -7.84 12.33 9.52
CA GLN A 456 -7.83 13.66 8.91
C GLN A 456 -7.13 14.66 9.83
N ALA A 457 -6.10 15.35 9.31
CA ALA A 457 -5.48 16.47 10.02
C ALA A 457 -6.37 17.71 10.01
N GLU A 458 -7.06 17.95 8.89
CA GLU A 458 -7.89 19.13 8.68
C GLU A 458 -9.18 18.75 7.95
N ARG A 459 -10.21 19.60 8.10
CA ARG A 459 -11.47 19.48 7.37
C ARG A 459 -11.79 20.82 6.74
N SER A 460 -12.21 20.80 5.48
CA SER A 460 -12.56 22.04 4.78
C SER A 460 -13.99 22.44 5.13
N PRO A 461 -14.24 23.73 5.45
CA PRO A 461 -15.61 24.25 5.60
C PRO A 461 -16.32 24.44 4.25
N TRP A 462 -15.74 23.94 3.15
CA TRP A 462 -16.26 24.07 1.79
C TRP A 462 -17.76 23.81 1.75
N SER A 463 -18.51 24.82 1.30
CA SER A 463 -19.95 24.74 1.18
C SER A 463 -20.36 24.17 -0.19
N GLU A 464 -21.45 23.42 -0.24
CA GLU A 464 -21.97 22.86 -1.49
C GLU A 464 -22.24 23.93 -2.58
N ARG A 465 -22.48 25.18 -2.16
CA ARG A 465 -22.62 26.34 -3.07
C ARG A 465 -21.36 26.59 -3.88
N GLU A 466 -20.19 26.48 -3.28
CA GLU A 466 -18.89 26.69 -3.94
C GLU A 466 -18.59 25.58 -4.96
N ARG A 467 -19.15 24.38 -4.80
CA ARG A 467 -18.97 23.26 -5.74
C ARG A 467 -19.62 23.53 -7.11
N THR A 468 -20.79 24.16 -7.13
CA THR A 468 -21.55 24.37 -8.37
C THR A 468 -20.97 25.46 -9.27
N GLY A 469 -19.95 26.20 -8.81
CA GLY A 469 -19.42 27.35 -9.53
C GLY A 469 -20.46 28.45 -9.79
N ARG A 470 -21.64 28.36 -9.17
CA ARG A 470 -22.62 29.44 -9.23
C ARG A 470 -22.01 30.61 -8.45
N PRO A 471 -21.78 31.77 -9.10
CA PRO A 471 -21.29 32.93 -8.39
C PRO A 471 -22.24 33.19 -7.23
N CYS A 472 -21.68 33.37 -6.04
CA CYS A 472 -22.44 33.75 -4.85
C CYS A 472 -23.34 34.93 -5.25
N PRO A 473 -24.68 34.90 -5.05
CA PRO A 473 -25.49 36.10 -5.24
C PRO A 473 -24.83 37.15 -4.36
N ARG A 474 -24.33 38.23 -4.97
CA ARG A 474 -23.63 39.29 -4.25
C ARG A 474 -24.55 39.73 -3.12
N GLY A 475 -24.22 39.32 -1.89
CA GLY A 475 -24.84 39.91 -0.72
C GLY A 475 -24.58 41.40 -0.81
N ASP A 476 -25.64 42.19 -0.61
CA ASP A 476 -25.63 43.64 -0.71
C ASP A 476 -24.51 44.23 0.16
N HIS A 477 -23.34 44.42 -0.46
CA HIS A 477 -22.30 45.25 0.09
C HIS A 477 -22.76 46.69 -0.06
N VAL A 478 -23.10 47.28 1.08
CA VAL A 478 -23.19 48.73 1.29
C VAL A 478 -21.95 49.37 0.64
N GLU A 479 -22.19 50.17 -0.41
CA GLU A 479 -21.17 50.96 -1.09
C GLU A 479 -20.44 51.89 -0.09
N PRO A 480 -19.10 51.92 -0.06
CA PRO A 480 -18.42 53.12 0.37
C PRO A 480 -18.38 54.10 -0.81
N ARG A 481 -19.19 55.16 -0.72
CA ARG A 481 -19.08 56.34 -1.59
C ARG A 481 -17.64 56.88 -1.56
N ARG A 482 -16.90 56.70 -2.66
CA ARG A 482 -15.86 57.64 -3.10
C ARG A 482 -15.84 57.74 -4.62
N SER A 483 -16.37 58.85 -5.09
CA SER A 483 -16.28 59.38 -6.44
C SER A 483 -14.84 59.73 -6.81
N LEU A 484 -14.35 59.16 -7.90
CA LEU A 484 -13.23 59.68 -8.70
C LEU A 484 -13.71 59.88 -10.15
N PRO A 485 -13.21 60.92 -10.86
CA PRO A 485 -13.76 61.33 -12.15
C PRO A 485 -13.29 60.42 -13.29
N ARG A 486 -14.17 60.23 -14.28
CA ARG A 486 -13.91 59.49 -15.52
C ARG A 486 -12.93 60.25 -16.43
N PRO A 487 -11.96 59.57 -17.08
CA PRO A 487 -11.26 60.14 -18.22
C PRO A 487 -12.15 60.13 -19.47
N GLY A 488 -12.07 61.21 -20.25
CA GLY A 488 -12.85 61.41 -21.49
C GLY A 488 -12.41 60.52 -22.66
N PRO A 489 -13.20 60.47 -23.74
CA PRO A 489 -12.95 59.60 -24.88
C PRO A 489 -11.80 60.08 -25.77
N ALA A 490 -11.01 59.14 -26.28
CA ALA A 490 -9.96 59.35 -27.28
C ALA A 490 -10.56 59.56 -28.68
N PRO A 491 -9.90 60.34 -29.57
CA PRO A 491 -10.43 60.66 -30.90
C PRO A 491 -10.22 59.55 -31.95
N ASP A 492 -11.11 59.57 -32.93
CA ASP A 492 -11.31 58.62 -34.02
C ASP A 492 -10.07 58.35 -34.89
N ALA A 493 -9.90 57.06 -35.24
CA ALA A 493 -8.93 56.59 -36.23
C ALA A 493 -9.51 56.68 -37.65
N ALA A 494 -8.72 57.27 -38.56
CA ALA A 494 -9.02 57.42 -39.98
C ALA A 494 -8.94 56.08 -40.77
N PRO A 495 -9.64 55.94 -41.91
CA PRO A 495 -9.66 54.71 -42.71
C PRO A 495 -8.44 54.58 -43.65
N PRO A 496 -8.10 53.35 -44.10
CA PRO A 496 -6.89 53.07 -44.86
C PRO A 496 -7.00 53.50 -46.34
N ARG A 497 -5.91 54.09 -46.85
CA ARG A 497 -5.72 54.40 -48.28
C ARG A 497 -5.27 53.16 -49.06
N GLY A 498 -5.81 53.03 -50.26
CA GLY A 498 -5.69 51.86 -51.14
C GLY A 498 -4.33 51.63 -51.79
N ILE A 499 -4.23 50.42 -52.31
CA ILE A 499 -3.13 49.87 -53.11
C ILE A 499 -3.32 50.32 -54.57
N PRO A 500 -2.31 50.85 -55.27
CA PRO A 500 -2.37 51.01 -56.71
C PRO A 500 -1.96 49.70 -57.41
N SER A 501 -2.79 49.32 -58.38
CA SER A 501 -2.49 48.33 -59.40
C SER A 501 -1.64 48.97 -60.51
N GLY A 502 -0.74 48.19 -61.10
CA GLY A 502 -0.48 48.26 -62.54
C GLY A 502 0.99 48.36 -62.99
N ALA A 503 1.34 47.37 -63.84
CA ALA A 503 2.40 47.31 -64.85
C ALA A 503 3.79 46.81 -64.41
#